data_AF-A0A962F2Q6-F1
#
_entry.id   AF-A0A962F2Q6-F1
#
_cell.length_a   1.000
_cell.length_b   1.000
_cell.length_c   1.000
_cell.angle_alpha   90.00
_cell.angle_beta   90.00
_cell.angle_gamma   90.00
#
_symmetry.space_group_name_H-M   'P 1'
#
loop_
_entity.id
_entity.type
_entity.pdbx_description
1 polymer ?
#
loop_
_entity_poly.entity_id
_entity_poly.type
_entity_poly.pdbx_seq_one_letter_code
_entity_poly.pdbx_strand_id
1 'polypeptide(L)'
;MSKVLSGRNTVRPSFILIGLSLLVISALPSKVIAGGDTGHAPTFDLMHLWLADIEAPALQVLRNAIESAGLEWHEHRVQGNFYGIRTTFSELVSLGVPPKAVFWIGGDELTFMVDAKVVRPISGQLTRGRLRKFLRPEILTQISHDGAYTSLPLVIHLQNVALVNKTILKLLNLDHFNSWNQFIEAAPRIKDAGFIPLAMSDQHWQLRFLFQSMLSDGLSKDEFSDL
;
A
#
# COMPACT_ATOMS: atom_id res chain seq x y z
N MET A 1 -39.60 -20.25 38.88
CA MET A 1 -38.57 -21.29 39.12
C MET A 1 -37.94 -21.62 37.77
N SER A 2 -36.72 -21.11 37.48
CA SER A 2 -35.45 -21.89 37.41
C SER A 2 -35.41 -22.87 36.23
N LYS A 3 -34.41 -22.98 35.34
CA LYS A 3 -33.04 -22.45 35.10
C LYS A 3 -32.71 -22.85 33.63
N VAL A 4 -32.11 -21.99 32.81
CA VAL A 4 -30.67 -21.96 32.41
C VAL A 4 -30.09 -23.28 31.87
N LEU A 5 -29.80 -23.31 30.56
CA LEU A 5 -28.58 -23.86 29.92
C LEU A 5 -28.34 -23.01 28.65
N SER A 6 -27.45 -22.01 28.66
CA SER A 6 -25.97 -22.11 28.57
C SER A 6 -25.47 -22.16 27.11
N GLY A 7 -24.88 -21.03 26.69
CA GLY A 7 -23.61 -21.02 25.97
C GLY A 7 -23.56 -21.54 24.53
N ARG A 8 -24.06 -20.77 23.57
CA ARG A 8 -23.47 -20.76 22.23
C ARG A 8 -22.53 -19.56 22.13
N ASN A 9 -21.24 -19.83 22.30
CA ASN A 9 -20.17 -18.92 21.87
C ASN A 9 -20.29 -18.76 20.35
N THR A 10 -21.06 -17.76 19.91
CA THR A 10 -20.97 -17.25 18.55
C THR A 10 -19.68 -16.46 18.46
N VAL A 11 -18.58 -17.13 18.14
CA VAL A 11 -17.38 -16.46 17.64
C VAL A 11 -17.79 -15.86 16.30
N ARG A 12 -18.15 -14.57 16.30
CA ARG A 12 -18.26 -13.80 15.06
C ARG A 12 -16.84 -13.77 14.47
N PRO A 13 -16.60 -14.22 13.23
CA PRO A 13 -15.32 -14.02 12.59
C PRO A 13 -15.16 -12.51 12.38
N SER A 14 -14.47 -11.87 13.32
CA SER A 14 -13.94 -10.52 13.13
C SER A 14 -12.84 -10.66 12.09
N PHE A 15 -13.13 -10.37 10.83
CA PHE A 15 -12.09 -10.16 9.82
C PHE A 15 -11.31 -8.91 10.21
N ILE A 16 -10.22 -9.07 10.96
CA ILE A 16 -9.33 -7.96 11.32
C ILE A 16 -8.42 -7.71 10.12
N LEU A 17 -8.63 -6.58 9.44
CA LEU A 17 -7.78 -6.08 8.36
C LEU A 17 -6.51 -5.46 8.98
N ILE A 18 -5.45 -6.26 9.13
CA ILE A 18 -4.20 -5.85 9.80
C ILE A 18 -3.11 -5.43 8.80
N GLY A 19 -3.24 -5.78 7.52
CA GLY A 19 -2.20 -5.51 6.51
C GLY A 19 -2.52 -4.36 5.57
N LEU A 20 -2.80 -3.15 6.08
CA LEU A 20 -3.17 -2.01 5.23
C LEU A 20 -1.93 -1.21 4.79
N SER A 21 -1.50 -1.34 3.54
CA SER A 21 -0.52 -0.40 2.96
C SER A 21 -1.23 0.68 2.18
N LEU A 22 -1.09 1.92 2.64
CA LEU A 22 -1.58 3.09 1.93
C LEU A 22 -0.52 3.59 0.95
N LEU A 23 -0.76 3.41 -0.34
CA LEU A 23 0.04 4.06 -1.37
C LEU A 23 -0.40 5.51 -1.49
N VAL A 24 0.55 6.43 -1.46
CA VAL A 24 0.28 7.86 -1.53
C VAL A 24 1.13 8.54 -2.61
N ILE A 25 0.63 9.65 -3.14
CA ILE A 25 1.42 10.61 -3.92
C ILE A 25 1.81 11.77 -3.03
N SER A 26 3.11 12.04 -2.96
CA SER A 26 3.68 13.20 -2.27
C SER A 26 4.20 14.22 -3.27
N ALA A 27 3.89 15.50 -3.07
CA ALA A 27 4.35 16.59 -3.93
C ALA A 27 5.62 17.23 -3.36
N LEU A 28 6.57 17.62 -4.22
CA LEU A 28 7.83 18.22 -3.80
C LEU A 28 7.83 19.75 -3.90
N PRO A 29 8.70 20.47 -3.16
CA PRO A 29 8.86 21.90 -3.33
C PRO A 29 9.44 22.23 -4.71
N SER A 30 8.67 22.93 -5.53
CA SER A 30 9.16 23.47 -6.80
C SER A 30 10.16 24.60 -6.52
N LYS A 31 11.46 24.36 -6.63
CA LYS A 31 12.33 25.46 -7.10
C LYS A 31 12.02 25.65 -8.56
N VAL A 32 11.10 26.57 -8.84
CA VAL A 32 10.97 27.15 -10.18
C VAL A 32 12.30 27.83 -10.46
N ILE A 33 13.19 27.17 -11.18
CA ILE A 33 14.15 27.92 -11.99
C ILE A 33 13.25 28.67 -12.97
N ALA A 34 13.11 29.98 -12.75
CA ALA A 34 12.48 30.87 -13.71
C ALA A 34 13.38 30.93 -14.96
N GLY A 35 13.35 29.85 -15.74
CA GLY A 35 13.77 29.82 -17.14
C GLY A 35 12.55 30.19 -17.97
N GLY A 36 12.76 31.04 -18.97
CA GLY A 36 11.71 31.74 -19.71
C GLY A 36 10.61 30.86 -20.30
N ASP A 37 9.52 31.53 -20.64
CA ASP A 37 8.39 30.97 -21.38
C ASP A 37 8.88 30.28 -22.67
N THR A 38 8.93 28.95 -22.64
CA THR A 38 9.38 28.12 -23.78
C THR A 38 8.23 27.67 -24.67
N GLY A 39 6.99 28.15 -24.43
CA GLY A 39 5.81 27.71 -25.19
C GLY A 39 5.45 26.22 -25.03
N HIS A 40 6.09 25.51 -24.09
CA HIS A 40 5.78 24.12 -23.75
C HIS A 40 4.95 24.06 -22.48
N ALA A 41 4.00 23.12 -22.41
CA ALA A 41 3.21 22.88 -21.22
C ALA A 41 4.12 22.49 -20.04
N PRO A 42 3.84 22.92 -18.80
CA PRO A 42 4.62 22.50 -17.65
C PRO A 42 4.52 20.97 -17.47
N THR A 43 5.64 20.33 -17.17
CA THR A 43 5.71 18.87 -17.00
C THR A 43 5.29 18.43 -15.59
N PHE A 44 4.67 17.26 -15.52
CA PHE A 44 4.39 16.53 -14.29
C PHE A 44 5.12 15.19 -14.33
N ASP A 45 6.27 15.14 -13.65
CA ASP A 45 7.09 13.94 -13.53
C ASP A 45 6.66 13.11 -12.32
N LEU A 46 6.09 11.93 -12.55
CA LEU A 46 5.72 10.96 -11.51
C LEU A 46 6.76 9.85 -11.39
N MET A 47 7.39 9.72 -10.23
CA MET A 47 8.22 8.56 -9.89
C MET A 47 7.37 7.44 -9.25
N HIS A 48 7.35 6.24 -9.85
CA HIS A 48 6.54 5.12 -9.37
C HIS A 48 7.14 3.75 -9.65
N LEU A 49 6.62 2.74 -8.93
CA LEU A 49 7.01 1.33 -9.05
C LEU A 49 5.95 0.45 -9.71
N TRP A 50 4.86 1.03 -10.24
CA TRP A 50 3.90 0.31 -11.07
C TRP A 50 4.50 0.03 -12.45
N LEU A 51 4.87 -1.23 -12.70
CA LEU A 51 5.59 -1.71 -13.88
C LEU A 51 4.85 -2.80 -14.64
N ALA A 52 3.91 -3.49 -13.99
CA ALA A 52 3.20 -4.61 -14.58
C ALA A 52 2.08 -4.13 -15.51
N ASP A 53 1.80 -4.89 -16.56
CA ASP A 53 0.74 -4.55 -17.53
C ASP A 53 -0.64 -4.40 -16.87
N ILE A 54 -0.90 -5.16 -15.80
CA ILE A 54 -2.15 -5.07 -15.04
C ILE A 54 -2.33 -3.72 -14.33
N GLU A 55 -1.25 -2.97 -14.11
CA GLU A 55 -1.26 -1.65 -13.45
C GLU A 55 -1.47 -0.50 -14.45
N ALA A 56 -1.25 -0.74 -15.75
CA ALA A 56 -1.34 0.27 -16.79
C ALA A 56 -2.71 1.00 -16.85
N PRO A 57 -3.87 0.32 -16.67
CA PRO A 57 -5.15 1.02 -16.65
C PRO A 57 -5.27 2.05 -15.51
N ALA A 58 -4.68 1.78 -14.34
CA ALA A 58 -4.69 2.71 -13.22
C ALA A 58 -3.80 3.93 -13.48
N LEU A 59 -2.63 3.74 -14.09
CA LEU A 59 -1.76 4.84 -14.55
C LEU A 59 -2.46 5.71 -15.59
N GLN A 60 -3.23 5.11 -16.50
CA GLN A 60 -3.94 5.87 -17.53
C GLN A 60 -4.97 6.84 -16.92
N VAL A 61 -5.61 6.48 -15.81
CA VAL A 61 -6.53 7.38 -15.10
C VAL A 61 -5.79 8.61 -14.57
N LEU A 62 -4.60 8.43 -14.00
CA LEU A 62 -3.76 9.53 -13.51
C LEU A 62 -3.29 10.41 -14.68
N ARG A 63 -2.76 9.79 -15.74
CA ARG A 63 -2.31 10.49 -16.95
C ARG A 63 -3.43 11.37 -17.52
N ASN A 64 -4.60 10.80 -17.75
CA ASN A 64 -5.74 11.53 -18.32
C ASN A 64 -6.12 12.75 -17.46
N ALA A 65 -6.09 12.62 -16.14
CA ALA A 65 -6.42 13.72 -15.23
C ALA A 65 -5.37 14.85 -15.28
N ILE A 66 -4.09 14.50 -15.38
CA ILE A 66 -2.96 15.45 -15.49
C ILE A 66 -2.98 16.17 -16.84
N GLU A 67 -3.13 15.43 -17.94
CA GLU A 67 -3.20 16.00 -19.29
C GLU A 67 -4.44 16.90 -19.47
N SER A 68 -5.59 16.51 -18.90
CA SER A 68 -6.80 17.35 -18.89
C SER A 68 -6.62 18.64 -18.08
N ALA A 69 -5.67 18.67 -17.15
CA ALA A 69 -5.29 19.88 -16.41
C ALA A 69 -4.27 20.75 -17.16
N GLY A 70 -3.90 20.38 -18.39
CA GLY A 70 -2.97 21.13 -19.24
C GLY A 70 -1.49 20.90 -18.91
N LEU A 71 -1.16 19.80 -18.21
CA LEU A 71 0.21 19.42 -17.86
C LEU A 71 0.68 18.27 -18.75
N GLU A 72 1.95 18.29 -19.13
CA GLU A 72 2.56 17.18 -19.86
C GLU A 72 2.94 16.04 -18.90
N TRP A 73 2.50 14.82 -19.18
CA TRP A 73 2.72 13.66 -18.32
C TRP A 73 4.06 12.98 -18.61
N HIS A 74 4.88 12.82 -17.58
CA HIS A 74 6.16 12.11 -17.63
C HIS A 74 6.24 11.05 -16.53
N GLU A 75 6.75 9.86 -16.87
CA GLU A 75 6.89 8.74 -15.93
C GLU A 75 8.35 8.44 -15.67
N HIS A 76 8.72 8.41 -14.39
CA HIS A 76 9.97 7.83 -13.94
C HIS A 76 9.69 6.48 -13.27
N ARG A 77 9.79 5.42 -14.06
CA ARG A 77 9.55 4.04 -13.65
C ARG A 77 10.76 3.47 -12.92
N VAL A 78 10.57 3.01 -11.70
CA VAL A 78 11.65 2.52 -10.82
C VAL A 78 11.45 1.04 -10.49
N GLN A 79 12.51 0.26 -10.68
CA GLN A 79 12.56 -1.15 -10.31
C GLN A 79 13.01 -1.34 -8.86
N GLY A 80 12.94 -2.57 -8.35
CA GLY A 80 13.46 -2.89 -7.02
C GLY A 80 12.56 -2.43 -5.87
N ASN A 81 11.24 -2.41 -6.10
CA ASN A 81 10.19 -2.08 -5.12
C ASN A 81 10.41 -0.71 -4.42
N PHE A 82 9.84 -0.52 -3.23
CA PHE A 82 10.00 0.73 -2.49
C PHE A 82 11.44 0.97 -1.97
N TYR A 83 12.31 -0.04 -1.96
CA TYR A 83 13.75 0.16 -1.75
C TYR A 83 14.34 0.95 -2.92
N GLY A 84 14.08 0.51 -4.16
CA GLY A 84 14.50 1.23 -5.35
C GLY A 84 13.95 2.65 -5.41
N ILE A 85 12.66 2.84 -5.10
CA ILE A 85 12.07 4.18 -4.98
C ILE A 85 12.84 5.05 -4.00
N ARG A 86 13.12 4.57 -2.77
CA ARG A 86 13.86 5.33 -1.76
C ARG A 86 15.27 5.71 -2.25
N THR A 87 15.97 4.77 -2.87
CA THR A 87 17.34 4.99 -3.37
C THR A 87 17.34 6.01 -4.50
N THR A 88 16.54 5.80 -5.54
CA THR A 88 16.48 6.69 -6.71
C THR A 88 15.94 8.07 -6.33
N PHE A 89 14.94 8.14 -5.44
CA PHE A 89 14.45 9.41 -4.92
C PHE A 89 15.55 10.19 -4.18
N SER A 90 16.28 9.54 -3.28
CA SER A 90 17.38 10.16 -2.53
C SER A 90 18.49 10.66 -3.44
N GLU A 91 18.82 9.91 -4.49
CA GLU A 91 19.79 10.31 -5.52
C GLU A 91 19.33 11.59 -6.24
N LEU A 92 18.11 11.60 -6.80
CA LEU A 92 17.60 12.75 -7.53
C LEU A 92 17.45 14.01 -6.65
N VAL A 93 17.04 13.83 -5.39
CA VAL A 93 16.99 14.93 -4.41
C VAL A 93 18.39 15.48 -4.14
N SER A 94 19.39 14.61 -3.98
CA SER A 94 20.78 15.02 -3.76
C SER A 94 21.39 15.74 -4.96
N LEU A 95 20.97 15.37 -6.18
CA LEU A 95 21.35 16.03 -7.43
C LEU A 95 20.57 17.33 -7.69
N GLY A 96 19.60 17.68 -6.84
CA GLY A 96 18.79 18.89 -6.99
C GLY A 96 17.76 18.83 -8.13
N VAL A 97 17.46 17.64 -8.63
CA VAL A 97 16.50 17.39 -9.72
C VAL A 97 15.37 16.43 -9.29
N PRO A 98 14.67 16.73 -8.19
CA PRO A 98 13.71 15.77 -7.64
C PRO A 98 12.42 15.72 -8.49
N PRO A 99 11.70 14.59 -8.52
CA PRO A 99 10.49 14.45 -9.34
C PRO A 99 9.35 15.38 -8.85
N LYS A 100 8.32 15.64 -9.65
CA LYS A 100 7.18 16.46 -9.16
C LYS A 100 6.36 15.71 -8.11
N ALA A 101 6.23 14.41 -8.31
CA ALA A 101 5.49 13.50 -7.46
C ALA A 101 6.23 12.17 -7.31
N VAL A 102 6.08 11.52 -6.15
CA VAL A 102 6.62 10.17 -5.90
C VAL A 102 5.58 9.30 -5.21
N PHE A 103 5.53 8.03 -5.60
CA PHE A 103 4.80 7.00 -4.88
C PHE A 103 5.51 6.68 -3.57
N TRP A 104 4.77 6.74 -2.46
CA TRP A 104 5.28 6.42 -1.14
C TRP A 104 4.32 5.56 -0.34
N ILE A 105 4.82 4.93 0.73
CA ILE A 105 3.96 4.27 1.73
C ILE A 105 3.62 5.31 2.80
N GLY A 106 2.34 5.50 3.11
CA GLY A 106 1.91 6.39 4.20
C GLY A 106 2.48 5.98 5.56
N GLY A 107 2.61 6.94 6.48
CA GLY A 107 3.18 6.73 7.82
C GLY A 107 4.36 7.65 8.14
N ASP A 108 5.06 7.33 9.23
CA ASP A 108 5.99 8.24 9.92
C ASP A 108 7.19 8.70 9.09
N GLU A 109 7.66 7.88 8.15
CA GLU A 109 8.75 8.26 7.24
C GLU A 109 8.38 9.49 6.41
N LEU A 110 7.13 9.60 6.00
CA LEU A 110 6.66 10.75 5.24
C LEU A 110 6.56 12.01 6.11
N THR A 111 6.17 11.85 7.38
CA THR A 111 6.21 12.94 8.37
C THR A 111 7.62 13.49 8.53
N PHE A 112 8.61 12.62 8.69
CA PHE A 112 10.02 13.02 8.74
C PHE A 112 10.46 13.78 7.48
N MET A 113 10.06 13.32 6.30
CA MET A 113 10.40 14.01 5.04
C MET A 113 9.75 15.40 4.93
N VAL A 114 8.57 15.61 5.51
CA VAL A 114 7.92 16.93 5.58
C VAL A 114 8.66 17.86 6.53
N ASP A 115 9.03 17.37 7.72
CA ASP A 115 9.80 18.15 8.70
C ASP A 115 11.18 18.54 8.18
N ALA A 116 11.84 17.62 7.48
CA ALA A 116 13.11 17.85 6.78
C ALA A 116 12.98 18.73 5.53
N LYS A 117 11.75 19.17 5.17
CA LYS A 117 11.44 19.99 3.98
C LYS A 117 11.83 19.34 2.65
N VAL A 118 11.95 18.02 2.63
CA VAL A 118 12.20 17.23 1.41
C VAL A 118 10.90 17.15 0.59
N VAL A 119 9.78 16.91 1.26
CA VAL A 119 8.43 16.89 0.69
C VAL A 119 7.67 18.10 1.20
N ARG A 120 6.84 18.74 0.36
CA ARG A 120 5.98 19.83 0.83
C ARG A 120 4.64 19.27 1.31
N PRO A 121 4.05 19.83 2.38
CA PRO A 121 2.67 19.50 2.73
C PRO A 121 1.72 19.93 1.61
N ILE A 122 0.63 19.20 1.48
CA ILE A 122 -0.46 19.51 0.57
C ILE A 122 -1.32 20.57 1.25
N SER A 123 -1.27 21.79 0.71
CA SER A 123 -2.07 22.92 1.15
C SER A 123 -3.29 23.15 0.25
N GLY A 124 -4.23 24.00 0.69
CA GLY A 124 -5.30 24.52 -0.15
C GLY A 124 -6.67 23.88 0.06
N GLN A 125 -7.48 23.76 -0.99
CA GLN A 125 -8.88 23.34 -0.87
C GLN A 125 -9.04 21.85 -0.51
N LEU A 126 -8.00 21.04 -0.76
CA LEU A 126 -7.93 19.63 -0.36
C LEU A 126 -7.88 19.45 1.17
N THR A 127 -7.22 20.36 1.91
CA THR A 127 -7.19 20.34 3.39
C THR A 127 -8.51 20.81 4.02
N ARG A 128 -9.41 21.44 3.25
CA ARG A 128 -10.72 21.94 3.72
C ARG A 128 -11.79 20.85 3.76
N GLY A 129 -11.44 19.68 4.29
CA GLY A 129 -12.40 18.67 4.75
C GLY A 129 -12.98 17.71 3.71
N ARG A 130 -12.59 17.78 2.42
CA ARG A 130 -13.11 16.83 1.42
C ARG A 130 -12.62 15.41 1.67
N LEU A 131 -11.33 15.22 1.95
CA LEU A 131 -10.77 13.89 2.26
C LEU A 131 -11.34 13.30 3.56
N ARG A 132 -11.58 14.13 4.59
CA ARG A 132 -12.18 13.68 5.85
C ARG A 132 -13.58 13.06 5.69
N LYS A 133 -14.30 13.38 4.62
CA LYS A 133 -15.62 12.80 4.33
C LYS A 133 -15.55 11.41 3.71
N PHE A 134 -14.43 11.07 3.06
CA PHE A 134 -14.30 9.83 2.28
C PHE A 134 -13.34 8.82 2.89
N LEU A 135 -12.45 9.26 3.77
CA LEU A 135 -11.40 8.42 4.35
C LEU A 135 -11.68 8.14 5.82
N ARG A 136 -11.35 6.91 6.23
CA ARG A 136 -11.41 6.52 7.64
C ARG A 136 -10.34 7.27 8.45
N PRO A 137 -10.58 7.51 9.76
CA PRO A 137 -9.63 8.21 10.63
C PRO A 137 -8.22 7.64 10.60
N GLU A 138 -8.06 6.33 10.53
CA GLU A 138 -6.76 5.66 10.55
C GLU A 138 -5.91 6.03 9.32
N ILE A 139 -6.55 6.15 8.15
CA ILE A 139 -5.90 6.59 6.91
C ILE A 139 -5.49 8.06 7.04
N LEU A 140 -6.40 8.89 7.56
CA LEU A 140 -6.14 10.32 7.74
C LEU A 140 -4.94 10.54 8.66
N THR A 141 -4.80 9.77 9.74
CA THR A 141 -3.64 9.84 10.64
C THR A 141 -2.34 9.56 9.90
N GLN A 142 -2.29 8.55 9.02
CA GLN A 142 -1.08 8.21 8.28
C GLN A 142 -0.64 9.23 7.23
N ILE A 143 -1.53 10.14 6.83
CA ILE A 143 -1.27 11.16 5.80
C ILE A 143 -1.40 12.58 6.34
N SER A 144 -1.50 12.76 7.66
CA SER A 144 -1.62 14.09 8.26
C SER A 144 -0.44 14.35 9.20
N HIS A 145 0.07 15.56 9.15
CA HIS A 145 1.10 16.06 10.05
C HIS A 145 0.90 17.55 10.28
N ASP A 146 1.01 18.00 11.54
CA ASP A 146 0.82 19.40 11.94
C ASP A 146 -0.42 20.10 11.35
N GLY A 147 -1.54 19.37 11.31
CA GLY A 147 -2.82 19.89 10.81
C GLY A 147 -2.93 20.02 9.28
N ALA A 148 -1.89 19.63 8.53
CA ALA A 148 -1.88 19.56 7.08
C ALA A 148 -1.84 18.10 6.59
N TYR A 149 -2.18 17.87 5.32
CA TYR A 149 -1.96 16.57 4.69
C TYR A 149 -0.54 16.49 4.14
N THR A 150 0.17 15.40 4.43
CA THR A 150 1.52 15.13 3.93
C THR A 150 1.49 14.53 2.53
N SER A 151 0.39 13.88 2.14
CA SER A 151 0.24 13.20 0.84
C SER A 151 -1.23 12.97 0.44
N LEU A 152 -1.45 12.58 -0.83
CA LEU A 152 -2.74 12.12 -1.33
C LEU A 152 -2.80 10.60 -1.36
N PRO A 153 -3.80 9.96 -0.74
CA PRO A 153 -3.96 8.52 -0.83
C PRO A 153 -4.47 8.12 -2.21
N LEU A 154 -3.82 7.13 -2.81
CA LEU A 154 -4.22 6.54 -4.08
C LEU A 154 -4.95 5.22 -3.88
N VAL A 155 -4.33 4.30 -3.14
CA VAL A 155 -4.86 2.95 -2.98
C VAL A 155 -4.53 2.41 -1.61
N ILE A 156 -5.36 1.46 -1.22
CA ILE A 156 -5.28 0.76 0.05
C ILE A 156 -5.07 -0.72 -0.30
N HIS A 157 -3.85 -1.22 -0.11
CA HIS A 157 -3.53 -2.62 -0.34
C HIS A 157 -3.75 -3.46 0.90
N LEU A 158 -4.21 -4.69 0.69
CA LEU A 158 -4.35 -5.72 1.73
C LEU A 158 -3.17 -6.69 1.64
N GLN A 159 -2.45 -6.86 2.75
CA GLN A 159 -1.27 -7.74 2.80
C GLN A 159 -1.59 -9.13 3.37
N ASN A 160 -2.60 -9.26 4.22
CA ASN A 160 -2.96 -10.52 4.89
C ASN A 160 -4.04 -11.32 4.11
N VAL A 161 -3.88 -11.42 2.78
CA VAL A 161 -4.82 -12.13 1.91
C VAL A 161 -4.11 -13.29 1.21
N ALA A 162 -4.67 -14.49 1.35
CA ALA A 162 -4.23 -15.66 0.61
C ALA A 162 -5.06 -15.85 -0.67
N LEU A 163 -4.37 -16.03 -1.80
CA LEU A 163 -5.00 -16.46 -3.05
C LEU A 163 -4.94 -17.98 -3.14
N VAL A 164 -6.10 -18.62 -3.33
CA VAL A 164 -6.24 -20.08 -3.26
C VAL A 164 -6.69 -20.66 -4.60
N ASN A 165 -6.01 -21.71 -5.06
CA ASN A 165 -6.41 -22.44 -6.26
C ASN A 165 -7.56 -23.41 -5.95
N LYS A 166 -8.79 -22.98 -6.28
CA LYS A 166 -10.01 -23.76 -6.05
C LYS A 166 -10.05 -25.10 -6.79
N THR A 167 -9.36 -25.22 -7.93
CA THR A 167 -9.30 -26.46 -8.70
C THR A 167 -8.52 -27.52 -7.93
N ILE A 168 -7.40 -27.16 -7.30
CA ILE A 168 -6.60 -28.07 -6.46
C ILE A 168 -7.41 -28.50 -5.24
N LEU A 169 -8.08 -27.56 -4.56
CA LEU A 169 -8.95 -27.90 -3.42
C LEU A 169 -10.02 -28.94 -3.81
N LYS A 170 -10.71 -28.71 -4.93
CA LYS A 170 -11.74 -29.64 -5.43
C LYS A 170 -11.17 -31.01 -5.80
N LEU A 171 -10.02 -31.05 -6.49
CA LEU A 171 -9.37 -32.30 -6.89
C LEU A 171 -8.99 -33.16 -5.68
N LEU A 172 -8.53 -32.53 -4.60
CA LEU A 172 -8.10 -33.20 -3.38
C LEU A 172 -9.21 -33.34 -2.33
N ASN A 173 -10.43 -32.92 -2.64
CA ASN A 173 -11.54 -32.88 -1.70
C ASN A 173 -11.14 -32.19 -0.37
N LEU A 174 -10.56 -30.99 -0.49
CA LEU A 174 -10.17 -30.10 0.61
C LEU A 174 -11.11 -28.90 0.68
N ASP A 175 -11.45 -28.47 1.89
CA ASP A 175 -12.17 -27.23 2.15
C ASP A 175 -11.23 -26.01 2.16
N HIS A 176 -11.81 -24.80 2.22
CA HIS A 176 -11.05 -23.59 2.48
C HIS A 176 -10.42 -23.62 3.88
N PHE A 177 -9.16 -23.18 3.98
CA PHE A 177 -8.44 -23.06 5.25
C PHE A 177 -8.81 -21.75 5.95
N ASN A 178 -9.15 -21.84 7.24
CA ASN A 178 -9.49 -20.69 8.08
C ASN A 178 -8.40 -20.36 9.12
N SER A 179 -7.29 -21.10 9.11
CA SER A 179 -6.11 -20.85 9.95
C SER A 179 -4.86 -21.45 9.31
N TRP A 180 -3.68 -21.03 9.77
CA TRP A 180 -2.43 -21.60 9.31
C TRP A 180 -2.28 -23.07 9.69
N ASN A 181 -2.80 -23.49 10.85
CA ASN A 181 -2.77 -24.90 11.26
C ASN A 181 -3.51 -25.81 10.27
N GLN A 182 -4.72 -25.41 9.84
CA GLN A 182 -5.48 -26.18 8.84
C GLN A 182 -4.72 -26.29 7.51
N PHE A 183 -4.08 -25.19 7.08
CA PHE A 183 -3.25 -25.21 5.88
C PHE A 183 -2.03 -26.14 6.03
N ILE A 184 -1.31 -26.06 7.15
CA ILE A 184 -0.11 -26.87 7.42
C ILE A 184 -0.45 -28.35 7.47
N GLU A 185 -1.58 -28.73 8.08
CA GLU A 185 -2.06 -30.11 8.12
C GLU A 185 -2.42 -30.66 6.72
N ALA A 186 -2.93 -29.81 5.83
CA ALA A 186 -3.28 -30.20 4.46
C ALA A 186 -2.09 -30.18 3.49
N ALA A 187 -1.02 -29.44 3.81
CA ALA A 187 0.11 -29.23 2.91
C ALA A 187 0.82 -30.53 2.45
N PRO A 188 1.01 -31.57 3.29
CA PRO A 188 1.54 -32.86 2.84
C PRO A 188 0.69 -33.51 1.74
N ARG A 189 -0.66 -33.52 1.89
CA ARG A 189 -1.55 -34.06 0.86
C ARG A 189 -1.46 -33.31 -0.47
N ILE A 190 -1.30 -31.98 -0.41
CA ILE A 190 -1.12 -31.16 -1.62
C ILE A 190 0.21 -31.51 -2.30
N LYS A 191 1.27 -31.69 -1.51
CA LYS A 191 2.60 -32.07 -1.99
C LYS A 191 2.62 -33.47 -2.60
N ASP A 192 1.99 -34.45 -1.94
CA ASP A 192 1.93 -35.84 -2.38
C ASP A 192 1.14 -36.00 -3.68
N ALA A 193 0.19 -35.09 -3.93
CA ALA A 193 -0.52 -34.99 -5.21
C ALA A 193 0.29 -34.28 -6.32
N GLY A 194 1.54 -33.91 -6.06
CA GLY A 194 2.46 -33.30 -7.03
C GLY A 194 2.33 -31.79 -7.17
N PHE A 195 1.60 -31.11 -6.29
CA PHE A 195 1.46 -29.65 -6.31
C PHE A 195 2.38 -28.96 -5.30
N ILE A 196 2.68 -27.68 -5.54
CA ILE A 196 3.36 -26.81 -4.59
C ILE A 196 2.31 -26.30 -3.58
N PRO A 197 2.41 -26.62 -2.27
CA PRO A 197 1.38 -26.21 -1.31
C PRO A 197 1.31 -24.70 -1.08
N LEU A 198 2.46 -24.02 -1.07
CA LEU A 198 2.56 -22.56 -0.94
C LEU A 198 3.53 -22.03 -1.99
N ALA A 199 3.01 -21.26 -2.95
CA ALA A 199 3.83 -20.51 -3.89
C ALA A 199 4.26 -19.19 -3.23
N MET A 200 5.57 -18.94 -3.17
CA MET A 200 6.15 -17.79 -2.48
C MET A 200 7.44 -17.36 -3.17
N SER A 201 7.79 -16.06 -3.14
CA SER A 201 9.12 -15.61 -3.57
C SER A 201 10.14 -15.59 -2.43
N ASP A 202 11.40 -15.46 -2.81
CA ASP A 202 12.55 -15.36 -1.92
C ASP A 202 12.85 -13.93 -1.46
N GLN A 203 12.04 -12.94 -1.87
CA GLN A 203 12.28 -11.55 -1.50
C GLN A 203 11.91 -11.28 -0.05
N HIS A 204 12.84 -10.71 0.72
CA HIS A 204 12.68 -10.41 2.15
C HIS A 204 11.37 -9.68 2.50
N TRP A 205 10.93 -8.72 1.67
CA TRP A 205 9.70 -7.97 1.93
C TRP A 205 8.43 -8.83 1.81
N GLN A 206 8.43 -9.85 0.96
CA GLN A 206 7.32 -10.80 0.82
C GLN A 206 7.31 -11.81 1.96
N LEU A 207 8.50 -12.32 2.33
CA LEU A 207 8.66 -13.19 3.50
C LEU A 207 8.15 -12.50 4.78
N ARG A 208 8.43 -11.20 4.93
CA ARG A 208 7.90 -10.40 6.05
C ARG A 208 6.37 -10.38 6.06
N PHE A 209 5.71 -10.22 4.90
CA PHE A 209 4.24 -10.24 4.83
C PHE A 209 3.67 -11.61 5.18
N LEU A 210 4.29 -12.70 4.72
CA LEU A 210 3.91 -14.04 5.14
C LEU A 210 4.01 -14.17 6.67
N PHE A 211 5.16 -13.81 7.23
CA PHE A 211 5.40 -13.93 8.67
C PHE A 211 4.42 -13.10 9.49
N GLN A 212 4.17 -11.85 9.10
CA GLN A 212 3.16 -10.99 9.71
C GLN A 212 1.76 -11.58 9.60
N SER A 213 1.41 -12.17 8.45
CA SER A 213 0.12 -12.85 8.29
C SER A 213 -0.01 -14.08 9.19
N MET A 214 1.08 -14.81 9.46
CA MET A 214 1.09 -15.93 10.42
C MET A 214 0.94 -15.44 11.86
N LEU A 215 1.67 -14.41 12.24
CA LEU A 215 1.54 -13.82 13.58
C LEU A 215 0.13 -13.29 13.83
N SER A 216 -0.51 -12.69 12.82
CA SER A 216 -1.88 -12.17 12.95
C SER A 216 -2.96 -13.23 13.18
N ASP A 217 -2.67 -14.51 12.92
CA ASP A 217 -3.58 -15.63 13.22
C ASP A 217 -3.52 -16.03 14.70
N GLY A 218 -2.38 -15.81 15.35
CA GLY A 218 -2.13 -16.19 16.75
C GLY A 218 -2.17 -15.03 17.76
N LEU A 219 -2.04 -13.78 17.31
CA LEU A 219 -1.98 -12.60 18.15
C LEU A 219 -3.28 -11.80 18.10
N SER A 220 -3.65 -11.19 19.22
CA SER A 220 -4.65 -10.13 19.23
C SER A 220 -4.14 -8.89 18.48
N LYS A 221 -5.07 -7.99 18.14
CA LYS A 221 -4.73 -6.73 17.48
C LYS A 221 -3.69 -5.93 18.27
N ASP A 222 -3.84 -5.87 19.59
CA ASP A 222 -3.00 -5.05 20.45
C ASP A 222 -1.60 -5.68 20.55
N GLU A 223 -1.53 -7.01 20.79
CA GLU A 223 -0.25 -7.74 20.78
C GLU A 223 0.49 -7.64 19.45
N PHE A 224 -0.22 -7.64 18.33
CA PHE A 224 0.39 -7.47 17.00
C PHE A 224 0.89 -6.04 16.77
N SER A 225 0.20 -5.04 17.31
CA SER A 225 0.54 -3.62 17.13
C SER A 225 1.78 -3.21 17.95
N ASP A 226 2.12 -3.96 18.98
CA ASP A 226 3.24 -3.72 19.88
C ASP A 226 4.56 -4.41 19.42
N LEU A 227 4.55 -5.12 18.30
CA LEU A 227 5.73 -5.76 17.68
C LEU A 227 6.59 -4.79 16.87
#